data_AF-A0A435GI62-F1
#
_entry.id   AF-A0A435GI62-F1
#
_cell.length_a   1.000
_cell.length_b   1.000
_cell.length_c   1.000
_cell.angle_alpha   90.00
_cell.angle_beta   90.00
_cell.angle_gamma   90.00
#
_symmetry.space_group_name_H-M   'P 1'
#
loop_
_entity.id
_entity.type
_entity.pdbx_description
1 polymer ?
#
loop_
_entity_poly.entity_id
_entity_poly.type
_entity_poly.pdbx_seq_one_letter_code
_entity_poly.pdbx_strand_id
1 'polypeptide(L)'
;PAAGYQFDASGVSQGPARPTASNGVMHFSLPQIPEGPKSRPVIAMDYNLYVRHSGGFERPSQAGEFANRTYDAFRAAFDKQYAGKRIPLELGFHFALMNDGAYWNALERFAGDVCVKADVECISFRDYVSRQDAGQRQVSVGG
;
A
#
# COMPACT_ATOMS: atom_id res chain seq x y z
N PRO A 1 -16.75 6.33 18.08
CA PRO A 1 -17.63 5.71 17.05
C PRO A 1 -18.73 4.80 17.64
N ALA A 2 -19.99 4.97 17.23
CA ALA A 2 -21.13 4.24 17.80
C ALA A 2 -21.07 2.70 17.58
N ALA A 3 -20.39 2.24 16.53
CA ALA A 3 -20.22 0.82 16.21
C ALA A 3 -18.87 0.23 16.64
N GLY A 4 -18.00 0.99 17.32
CA GLY A 4 -16.72 0.48 17.83
C GLY A 4 -15.61 0.25 16.80
N TYR A 5 -15.75 0.71 15.55
CA TYR A 5 -14.68 0.64 14.55
C TYR A 5 -13.42 1.40 14.99
N GLN A 6 -12.26 0.77 14.82
CA GLN A 6 -10.96 1.34 15.19
C GLN A 6 -10.28 2.07 14.03
N PHE A 7 -10.61 1.71 12.79
CA PHE A 7 -10.02 2.32 11.61
C PHE A 7 -10.99 2.37 10.43
N ASP A 8 -10.70 3.28 9.51
CA ASP A 8 -11.32 3.47 8.21
C ASP A 8 -10.19 3.50 7.17
N ALA A 9 -10.29 2.66 6.13
CA ALA A 9 -9.29 2.55 5.07
C ALA A 9 -9.87 2.84 3.69
N SER A 10 -10.89 3.72 3.65
CA SER A 10 -11.57 4.11 2.41
C SER A 10 -10.91 5.28 1.68
N GLY A 11 -9.91 5.92 2.29
CA GLY A 11 -9.27 7.13 1.77
C GLY A 11 -8.35 6.88 0.57
N VAL A 12 -8.13 7.95 -0.21
CA VAL A 12 -7.11 8.03 -1.24
C VAL A 12 -6.28 9.29 -1.02
N SER A 13 -4.96 9.19 -1.18
CA SER A 13 -4.02 10.30 -0.98
C SER A 13 -3.16 10.53 -2.23
N GLN A 14 -2.56 11.72 -2.36
CA GLN A 14 -1.70 12.08 -3.50
C GLN A 14 -0.32 11.38 -3.50
N GLY A 15 -0.07 10.53 -2.50
CA GLY A 15 1.17 9.81 -2.25
C GLY A 15 1.16 9.29 -0.81
N PRO A 16 2.17 8.50 -0.39
CA PRO A 16 2.19 7.92 0.96
C PRO A 16 1.95 9.00 2.03
N ALA A 17 0.95 8.75 2.87
CA ALA A 17 0.49 9.65 3.92
C ALA A 17 0.53 8.93 5.27
N ARG A 18 0.88 9.64 6.34
CA ARG A 18 0.79 9.07 7.69
C ARG A 18 -0.70 8.93 8.05
N PRO A 19 -1.15 7.77 8.56
CA PRO A 19 -2.51 7.62 9.08
C PRO A 19 -2.81 8.67 10.16
N THR A 20 -4.02 9.20 10.17
CA THR A 20 -4.45 10.23 11.14
C THR A 20 -5.65 9.76 11.96
N ALA A 21 -5.67 10.07 13.25
CA ALA A 21 -6.80 9.76 14.11
C ALA A 21 -7.81 10.92 14.12
N SER A 22 -9.09 10.61 13.93
CA SER A 22 -10.20 11.55 14.07
C SER A 22 -11.40 10.85 14.70
N ASN A 23 -12.03 11.46 15.71
CA ASN A 23 -13.20 10.93 16.41
C ASN A 23 -13.03 9.48 16.93
N GLY A 24 -11.80 9.12 17.32
CA GLY A 24 -11.45 7.77 17.80
C GLY A 24 -11.36 6.70 16.71
N VAL A 25 -11.23 7.11 15.43
CA VAL A 25 -11.01 6.21 14.28
C VAL A 25 -9.70 6.61 13.60
N MET A 26 -8.84 5.64 13.32
CA MET A 26 -7.63 5.84 12.51
C MET A 26 -7.97 5.79 11.03
N HIS A 27 -7.63 6.83 10.28
CA HIS A 27 -7.87 6.91 8.84
C HIS A 27 -6.61 6.54 8.06
N PHE A 28 -6.74 5.55 7.20
CA PHE A 28 -5.75 5.08 6.26
C PHE A 28 -6.12 5.55 4.84
N SER A 29 -5.14 5.69 3.97
CA SER A 29 -5.39 6.23 2.63
C SER A 29 -4.44 5.65 1.61
N LEU A 30 -5.01 4.91 0.65
CA LEU A 30 -4.25 4.35 -0.45
C LEU A 30 -3.56 5.47 -1.25
N PRO A 31 -2.23 5.39 -1.42
CA PRO A 31 -1.48 6.44 -2.07
C PRO A 31 -1.54 6.32 -3.58
N GLN A 32 -1.51 7.47 -4.24
CA GLN A 32 -1.12 7.53 -5.64
C GLN A 32 0.40 7.39 -5.77
N ILE A 33 0.84 6.47 -6.64
CA ILE A 33 2.24 6.16 -6.88
C ILE A 33 2.62 6.40 -8.34
N PRO A 34 3.88 6.74 -8.64
CA PRO A 34 4.33 6.86 -10.02
C PRO A 34 4.45 5.49 -10.68
N GLU A 35 4.18 5.44 -11.98
CA GLU A 35 4.49 4.29 -12.84
C GLU A 35 5.28 4.79 -14.04
N GLY A 36 6.59 4.98 -13.85
CA GLY A 36 7.49 5.61 -14.81
C GLY A 36 7.47 7.15 -14.78
N PRO A 37 8.42 7.80 -15.47
CA PRO A 37 8.74 9.22 -15.28
C PRO A 37 7.74 10.20 -15.90
N LYS A 38 6.91 9.77 -16.87
CA LYS A 38 5.99 10.64 -17.63
C LYS A 38 4.52 10.31 -17.41
N SER A 39 4.23 9.31 -16.58
CA SER A 39 2.87 8.84 -16.35
C SER A 39 2.19 9.66 -15.25
N ARG A 40 0.88 9.92 -15.41
CA ARG A 40 0.06 10.34 -14.27
C ARG A 40 0.11 9.27 -13.18
N PRO A 41 0.21 9.64 -11.88
CA PRO A 41 0.15 8.69 -10.80
C PRO A 41 -1.08 7.77 -10.87
N VAL A 42 -0.94 6.58 -10.31
CA VAL A 42 -2.00 5.57 -10.21
C VAL A 42 -2.21 5.24 -8.74
N ILE A 43 -3.44 4.99 -8.31
CA ILE A 43 -3.66 4.48 -6.94
C ILE A 43 -2.91 3.15 -6.83
N ALA A 44 -2.19 2.95 -5.72
CA ALA A 44 -1.43 1.74 -5.42
C ALA A 44 -2.35 0.55 -5.13
N MET A 45 -3.15 0.17 -6.12
CA MET A 45 -4.11 -0.92 -6.07
C MET A 45 -4.07 -1.69 -7.39
N ASP A 46 -4.11 -3.01 -7.30
CA ASP A 46 -4.10 -3.92 -8.45
C ASP A 46 -5.16 -3.60 -9.50
N TYR A 47 -6.41 -3.29 -9.11
CA TYR A 47 -7.47 -2.96 -10.05
C TYR A 47 -7.16 -1.69 -10.85
N ASN A 48 -6.57 -0.66 -10.22
CA ASN A 48 -6.18 0.56 -10.91
C ASN A 48 -5.04 0.31 -11.91
N LEU A 49 -4.13 -0.60 -11.59
CA LEU A 49 -3.07 -1.04 -12.50
C LEU A 49 -3.64 -1.92 -13.62
N TYR A 50 -4.60 -2.79 -13.34
CA TYR A 50 -5.34 -3.59 -14.32
C TYR A 50 -6.02 -2.72 -15.37
N VAL A 51 -6.79 -1.73 -14.92
CA VAL A 51 -7.43 -0.76 -15.83
C VAL A 51 -6.38 0.00 -16.64
N ARG A 52 -5.27 0.39 -16.03
CA ARG A 52 -4.20 1.11 -16.72
C ARG A 52 -3.45 0.28 -17.75
N HIS A 53 -3.19 -0.98 -17.45
CA HIS A 53 -2.34 -1.86 -18.25
C HIS A 53 -3.09 -2.44 -19.45
N SER A 54 -4.35 -2.81 -19.24
CA SER A 54 -5.11 -3.53 -20.27
C SER A 54 -6.49 -2.93 -20.56
N GLY A 55 -6.81 -1.76 -20.00
CA GLY A 55 -8.13 -1.15 -20.14
C GLY A 55 -9.21 -1.86 -19.33
N GLY A 56 -8.84 -2.74 -18.40
CA GLY A 56 -9.79 -3.56 -17.64
C GLY A 56 -10.22 -4.84 -18.37
N PHE A 57 -9.42 -5.30 -19.34
CA PHE A 57 -9.64 -6.55 -20.06
C PHE A 57 -8.48 -7.52 -19.87
N GLU A 58 -8.77 -8.81 -19.85
CA GLU A 58 -7.72 -9.82 -19.74
C GLU A 58 -6.80 -9.82 -20.98
N ARG A 59 -5.49 -9.80 -20.72
CA ARG A 59 -4.39 -9.85 -21.71
C ARG A 59 -3.27 -10.77 -21.18
N PRO A 60 -3.52 -12.08 -21.04
CA PRO A 60 -2.59 -13.02 -20.41
C PRO A 60 -1.21 -13.07 -21.10
N SER A 61 -1.16 -12.85 -22.42
CA SER A 61 0.12 -12.79 -23.16
C SER A 61 1.05 -11.65 -22.72
N GLN A 62 0.53 -10.66 -21.99
CA GLN A 62 1.27 -9.50 -21.46
C GLN A 62 1.45 -9.57 -19.93
N ALA A 63 1.01 -10.64 -19.27
CA ALA A 63 1.03 -10.78 -17.82
C ALA A 63 2.42 -10.51 -17.21
N GLY A 64 3.48 -11.04 -17.84
CA GLY A 64 4.86 -10.82 -17.39
C GLY A 64 5.30 -9.36 -17.47
N GLU A 65 4.89 -8.62 -18.51
CA GLU A 65 5.16 -7.19 -18.62
C GLU A 65 4.44 -6.41 -17.51
N PHE A 66 3.16 -6.71 -17.30
CA PHE A 66 2.34 -6.05 -16.30
C PHE A 66 2.81 -6.32 -14.87
N ALA A 67 3.29 -7.55 -14.60
CA ALA A 67 3.90 -7.91 -13.33
C ALA A 67 5.17 -7.08 -13.08
N ASN A 68 6.06 -6.96 -14.07
CA ASN A 68 7.28 -6.16 -13.93
C ASN A 68 6.97 -4.68 -13.70
N ARG A 69 6.06 -4.10 -14.50
CA ARG A 69 5.65 -2.69 -14.34
C ARG A 69 5.02 -2.40 -12.99
N THR A 70 4.18 -3.32 -12.51
CA THR A 70 3.56 -3.23 -11.18
C THR A 70 4.62 -3.30 -10.08
N TYR A 71 5.53 -4.27 -10.16
CA TYR A 71 6.64 -4.42 -9.22
C TYR A 71 7.50 -3.15 -9.17
N ASP A 72 7.88 -2.61 -10.34
CA ASP A 72 8.70 -1.40 -10.43
C ASP A 72 8.00 -0.18 -9.81
N ALA A 73 6.69 -0.04 -10.02
CA ALA A 73 5.89 1.04 -9.44
C ALA A 73 5.85 0.95 -7.90
N PHE A 74 5.56 -0.23 -7.35
CA PHE A 74 5.58 -0.46 -5.91
C PHE A 74 6.97 -0.26 -5.32
N ARG A 75 8.00 -0.75 -6.02
CA ARG A 75 9.38 -0.62 -5.57
C ARG A 75 9.85 0.84 -5.55
N ALA A 76 9.53 1.61 -6.58
CA ALA A 76 9.85 3.04 -6.63
C ALA A 76 9.15 3.82 -5.49
N ALA A 77 7.89 3.49 -5.20
CA ALA A 77 7.16 4.10 -4.08
C ALA A 77 7.79 3.75 -2.72
N PHE A 78 8.16 2.48 -2.53
CA PHE A 78 8.85 1.99 -1.33
C PHE A 78 10.22 2.64 -1.17
N ASP A 79 11.08 2.58 -2.19
CA ASP A 79 12.46 3.08 -2.11
C ASP A 79 12.49 4.58 -1.78
N LYS A 80 11.53 5.36 -2.28
CA LYS A 80 11.36 6.78 -1.91
C LYS A 80 11.08 6.98 -0.42
N GLN A 81 10.26 6.12 0.18
CA GLN A 81 9.99 6.20 1.63
C GLN A 81 11.14 5.63 2.44
N TYR A 82 11.75 4.55 1.97
CA TYR A 82 12.85 3.86 2.62
C TYR A 82 14.12 4.72 2.69
N ALA A 83 14.45 5.44 1.62
CA ALA A 83 15.55 6.41 1.61
C ALA A 83 15.19 7.78 2.20
N GLY A 84 13.94 7.99 2.60
CA GLY A 84 13.40 9.30 2.94
C GLY A 84 12.60 9.33 4.23
N LYS A 85 11.37 9.84 4.14
CA LYS A 85 10.54 10.18 5.31
C LYS A 85 9.98 8.98 6.08
N ARG A 86 10.19 7.75 5.57
CA ARG A 86 9.68 6.50 6.15
C ARG A 86 8.18 6.56 6.46
N ILE A 87 7.39 7.14 5.55
CA ILE A 87 5.93 7.16 5.68
C ILE A 87 5.40 5.78 5.30
N PRO A 88 4.42 5.21 6.04
CA PRO A 88 3.80 3.94 5.68
C PRO A 88 3.31 3.92 4.22
N LEU A 89 3.58 2.82 3.52
CA LEU A 89 3.12 2.57 2.16
C LEU A 89 2.00 1.53 2.20
N GLU A 90 0.80 1.93 1.79
CA GLU A 90 -0.35 1.04 1.67
C GLU A 90 -0.46 0.53 0.22
N LEU A 91 -0.69 -0.78 0.05
CA LEU A 91 -0.91 -1.41 -1.25
C LEU A 91 -2.23 -2.22 -1.20
N GLY A 92 -3.16 -1.93 -2.10
CA GLY A 92 -4.48 -2.55 -2.18
C GLY A 92 -4.55 -3.70 -3.17
N PHE A 93 -5.20 -4.80 -2.80
CA PHE A 93 -5.35 -5.97 -3.68
C PHE A 93 -6.73 -6.60 -3.57
N HIS A 94 -7.17 -7.18 -4.69
CA HIS A 94 -8.33 -8.03 -4.80
C HIS A 94 -7.89 -9.49 -4.89
N PHE A 95 -8.74 -10.38 -4.37
CA PHE A 95 -8.55 -11.83 -4.52
C PHE A 95 -9.06 -12.30 -5.88
N ALA A 96 -8.47 -11.76 -6.95
CA ALA A 96 -8.76 -12.06 -8.35
C ALA A 96 -7.47 -12.11 -9.17
N LEU A 97 -7.33 -13.12 -10.03
CA LEU A 97 -6.16 -13.33 -10.89
C LEU A 97 -6.23 -12.50 -12.18
N MET A 98 -6.37 -11.18 -12.05
CA MET A 98 -6.41 -10.26 -13.19
C MET A 98 -5.11 -10.33 -14.00
N ASN A 99 -5.24 -10.38 -15.34
CA ASN A 99 -4.13 -10.59 -16.28
C ASN A 99 -3.25 -11.80 -15.91
N ASP A 100 -3.87 -12.97 -15.74
CA ASP A 100 -3.17 -14.23 -15.41
C ASP A 100 -2.32 -14.13 -14.12
N GLY A 101 -2.84 -13.39 -13.14
CA GLY A 101 -2.16 -13.22 -11.84
C GLY A 101 -0.99 -12.24 -11.84
N ALA A 102 -0.82 -11.41 -12.88
CA ALA A 102 0.28 -10.45 -12.99
C ALA A 102 0.53 -9.60 -11.73
N TYR A 103 -0.55 -9.09 -11.13
CA TYR A 103 -0.47 -8.21 -9.95
C TYR A 103 -0.12 -8.96 -8.67
N TRP A 104 -0.59 -10.21 -8.54
CA TRP A 104 -0.23 -11.10 -7.45
C TRP A 104 1.25 -11.50 -7.52
N ASN A 105 1.74 -11.86 -8.71
CA ASN A 105 3.15 -12.17 -8.93
C ASN A 105 4.06 -10.98 -8.56
N ALA A 106 3.61 -9.75 -8.88
CA ALA A 106 4.32 -8.54 -8.49
C ALA A 106 4.31 -8.31 -6.97
N LEU A 107 3.18 -8.55 -6.29
CA LEU A 107 3.06 -8.45 -4.84
C LEU A 107 3.95 -9.47 -4.13
N GLU A 108 3.91 -10.73 -4.55
CA GLU A 108 4.71 -11.80 -3.96
C GLU A 108 6.19 -11.47 -4.03
N ARG A 109 6.67 -11.06 -5.22
CA ARG A 109 8.05 -10.62 -5.41
C ARG A 109 8.38 -9.40 -4.53
N PHE A 110 7.53 -8.38 -4.53
CA PHE A 110 7.73 -7.19 -3.71
C PHE A 110 7.85 -7.55 -2.23
N ALA A 111 6.93 -8.36 -1.70
CA ALA A 111 6.94 -8.79 -0.31
C ALA A 111 8.20 -9.61 0.02
N GLY A 112 8.60 -10.53 -0.87
CA GLY A 112 9.84 -11.30 -0.73
C GLY A 112 11.10 -10.45 -0.65
N ASP A 113 11.15 -9.32 -1.37
CA ASP A 113 12.31 -8.43 -1.38
C ASP A 113 12.30 -7.37 -0.26
N VAL A 114 11.11 -6.96 0.19
CA VAL A 114 10.90 -5.81 1.08
C VAL A 114 10.58 -6.23 2.50
N CYS A 115 9.65 -7.16 2.71
CA CYS A 115 9.19 -7.55 4.04
C CYS A 115 10.22 -8.35 4.84
N VAL A 116 11.27 -8.86 4.19
CA VAL A 116 12.37 -9.59 4.82
C VAL A 116 13.51 -8.67 5.31
N LYS A 117 13.43 -7.37 5.03
CA LYS A 117 14.45 -6.40 5.48
C LYS A 117 14.32 -6.18 6.98
N ALA A 118 15.45 -6.15 7.68
CA ALA A 118 15.48 -6.07 9.15
C ALA A 118 14.80 -4.81 9.73
N ASP A 119 14.73 -3.73 8.97
CA ASP A 119 14.14 -2.44 9.36
C ASP A 119 12.83 -2.12 8.61
N VAL A 120 12.13 -3.15 8.12
CA VAL A 120 10.84 -3.04 7.45
C VAL A 120 9.84 -3.98 8.11
N GLU A 121 8.60 -3.52 8.25
CA GLU A 121 7.50 -4.32 8.74
C GLU A 121 6.33 -4.28 7.76
N CYS A 122 5.87 -5.46 7.34
CA CYS A 122 4.64 -5.62 6.56
C CYS A 122 3.54 -6.12 7.51
N ILE A 123 2.67 -5.21 7.94
CA ILE A 123 1.69 -5.45 9.00
C ILE A 123 0.27 -5.08 8.57
N SER A 124 -0.71 -5.58 9.31
CA SER A 124 -2.11 -5.21 9.09
C SER A 124 -2.44 -3.82 9.67
N PHE A 125 -3.53 -3.20 9.20
CA PHE A 125 -4.05 -1.95 9.79
C PHE A 125 -4.34 -2.09 11.29
N ARG A 126 -4.87 -3.24 11.72
CA ARG A 126 -5.13 -3.54 13.14
C ARG A 126 -3.84 -3.51 13.97
N ASP A 127 -2.78 -4.12 13.47
CA ASP A 127 -1.50 -4.14 14.18
C ASP A 127 -0.89 -2.74 14.25
N TYR A 128 -1.01 -1.95 13.18
CA TYR A 128 -0.60 -0.55 13.19
C TYR A 128 -1.32 0.24 14.29
N VAL A 129 -2.66 0.19 14.33
CA VAL A 129 -3.46 0.88 15.36
C VAL A 129 -3.08 0.43 16.76
N SER A 130 -3.00 -0.88 16.99
CA SER A 130 -2.67 -1.45 18.30
C SER A 130 -1.32 -0.97 18.83
N ARG A 131 -0.33 -0.78 17.94
CA ARG A 131 1.00 -0.29 18.29
C ARG A 131 1.03 1.21 18.57
N GLN A 132 0.23 2.01 17.85
CA GLN A 132 0.10 3.44 18.15
C GLN A 132 -0.48 3.65 19.56
N ASP A 133 -1.50 2.87 19.92
CA ASP A 133 -2.10 2.93 21.26
C ASP A 133 -1.11 2.54 22.37
N ALA A 134 -0.29 1.51 22.14
CA ALA A 134 0.75 1.09 23.09
C ALA A 134 1.82 2.17 23.29
N GLY A 135 2.27 2.80 22.20
CA GLY A 135 3.24 3.90 22.24
C GLY A 135 2.68 5.13 22.96
N GLN A 136 1.43 5.52 22.70
CA GLN A 136 0.77 6.62 23.40
C GLN A 136 0.62 6.34 24.90
N ARG A 137 0.27 5.10 25.28
CA ARG A 137 0.22 4.71 26.70
C ARG A 137 1.57 4.85 27.37
N GLN A 138 2.65 4.36 26.76
CA GLN A 138 4.01 4.49 27.32
C GLN A 138 4.42 5.96 27.54
N VAL A 139 4.08 6.86 26.61
CA VAL A 139 4.36 8.31 26.77
C VAL A 139 3.55 8.90 27.93
N SER A 140 2.32 8.45 28.15
CA SER A 140 1.45 8.95 29.23
C SER A 140 1.79 8.45 30.65
N VAL A 141 2.52 7.33 30.81
CA VAL A 141 2.91 6.83 32.15
C VAL A 141 4.27 7.38 32.62
N GLY A 142 4.95 8.16 31.78
CA GLY A 142 6.28 8.72 32.05
C GLY A 142 6.29 10.22 32.40
N GLY A 143 5.15 10.80 32.78
CA GLY A 143 4.99 12.21 33.14
C GLY A 143 4.85 12.45 34.64
#